data_AF-A0A7S2SIT0-F1
#
_entry.id   AF-A0A7S2SIT0-F1
#
_cell.length_a   1.000
_cell.length_b   1.000
_cell.length_c   1.000
_cell.angle_alpha   90.00
_cell.angle_beta   90.00
_cell.angle_gamma   90.00
#
_symmetry.space_group_name_H-M   'P 1'
#
loop_
_entity.id
_entity.type
_entity.pdbx_description
1 polymer ?
#
loop_
_entity_poly.entity_id
_entity_poly.type
_entity_poly.pdbx_seq_one_letter_code
_entity_poly.pdbx_strand_id
1 'polypeptide(L)'
;MAKRKFHAKRSSASLPKGLPQKRANDAMNVNPFDNARASFAKKAKFEVHNRNNISKSNTGPSTALQRSLESRKKGLKEMLKKQKNPGSFVDRRIGEKPGTGIMSQDERMLARVVRERVRRSKKTSKFTLDDDEGDAGITLTHKGQVIDENYDSK
;
A
#
# COMPACT_ATOMS: atom_id res chain seq x y z
N MET A 1 -54.24 -13.60 55.54
CA MET A 1 -53.37 -12.43 55.32
C MET A 1 -52.40 -12.70 54.17
N ALA A 2 -52.60 -12.11 52.99
CA ALA A 2 -51.73 -12.33 51.83
C ALA A 2 -50.71 -11.19 51.67
N LYS A 3 -49.41 -11.53 51.67
CA LYS A 3 -48.31 -10.56 51.48
C LYS A 3 -48.20 -10.19 50.00
N ARG A 4 -48.48 -8.93 49.65
CA ARG A 4 -48.29 -8.40 48.29
C ARG A 4 -46.79 -8.22 48.02
N LYS A 5 -46.26 -8.91 47.00
CA LYS A 5 -44.89 -8.71 46.50
C LYS A 5 -44.88 -7.51 45.56
N PHE A 6 -44.35 -6.37 46.01
CA PHE A 6 -44.06 -5.23 45.13
C PHE A 6 -42.74 -5.50 44.40
N HIS A 7 -42.81 -6.00 43.16
CA HIS A 7 -41.68 -5.92 42.25
C HIS A 7 -41.60 -4.49 41.72
N ALA A 8 -40.88 -3.62 42.45
CA ALA A 8 -40.54 -2.30 41.95
C ALA A 8 -39.69 -2.46 40.68
N LYS A 9 -40.26 -2.11 39.52
CA LYS A 9 -39.49 -2.00 38.27
C LYS A 9 -38.49 -0.86 38.49
N ARG A 10 -37.22 -1.20 38.72
CA ARG A 10 -36.12 -0.25 38.87
C ARG A 10 -36.05 0.56 37.57
N SER A 11 -36.54 1.80 37.61
CA SER A 11 -36.52 2.66 36.43
C SER A 11 -35.07 3.04 36.12
N SER A 12 -34.75 3.22 34.84
CA SER A 12 -33.41 3.63 34.40
C SER A 12 -32.97 4.98 34.98
N ALA A 13 -33.91 5.76 35.51
CA ALA A 13 -33.69 7.03 36.21
C ALA A 13 -33.09 6.86 37.62
N SER A 14 -33.20 5.69 38.25
CA SER A 14 -32.62 5.42 39.58
C SER A 14 -31.19 4.88 39.52
N LEU A 15 -30.60 4.77 38.32
CA LEU A 15 -29.23 4.31 38.14
C LEU A 15 -28.25 5.46 38.38
N PRO A 16 -27.07 5.20 38.99
CA PRO A 16 -26.06 6.23 39.19
C PRO A 16 -25.65 6.87 37.86
N LYS A 17 -25.54 8.21 37.87
CA LYS A 17 -25.10 9.01 36.73
C LYS A 17 -23.69 8.54 36.33
N GLY A 18 -23.53 8.07 35.09
CA GLY A 18 -22.25 7.53 34.60
C GLY A 18 -22.32 6.09 34.10
N LEU A 19 -23.44 5.38 34.26
CA LEU A 19 -23.64 4.11 33.59
C LEU A 19 -24.01 4.33 32.11
N PRO A 20 -23.39 3.60 31.16
CA PRO A 20 -23.74 3.69 29.75
C PRO A 20 -25.18 3.21 29.55
N GLN A 21 -26.09 4.14 29.25
CA GLN A 21 -27.46 3.82 28.90
C GLN A 21 -27.50 3.44 27.42
N LYS A 22 -27.88 2.20 27.11
CA LYS A 22 -28.10 1.74 25.73
C LYS A 22 -29.23 2.59 25.15
N ARG A 23 -28.93 3.49 24.21
CA ARG A 23 -29.97 4.24 23.51
C ARG A 23 -30.72 3.26 22.59
N ALA A 24 -32.04 3.27 22.66
CA ALA A 24 -32.89 2.31 21.93
C ALA A 24 -32.77 2.41 20.39
N ASN A 25 -32.16 3.47 19.86
CA ASN A 25 -32.05 3.77 18.42
C ASN A 25 -30.61 3.66 17.87
N ASP A 26 -29.71 2.93 18.53
CA ASP A 26 -28.42 2.59 17.91
C ASP A 26 -28.66 1.46 16.90
N ALA A 27 -28.93 1.84 15.64
CA ALA A 27 -29.15 0.94 14.51
C ALA A 27 -27.97 -0.01 14.23
N MET A 28 -26.85 0.15 14.92
CA MET A 28 -25.68 -0.72 14.86
C MET A 28 -25.51 -1.35 16.24
N ASN A 29 -25.84 -2.64 16.33
CA ASN A 29 -25.68 -3.51 17.50
C ASN A 29 -24.19 -3.74 17.83
N VAL A 30 -23.43 -2.65 18.02
CA VAL A 30 -22.00 -2.67 18.27
C VAL A 30 -21.79 -2.61 19.77
N ASN A 31 -20.96 -3.53 20.27
CA ASN A 31 -20.58 -3.57 21.67
C ASN A 31 -19.99 -2.21 22.08
N PRO A 32 -20.47 -1.57 23.16
CA PRO A 32 -19.94 -0.28 23.62
C PRO A 32 -18.43 -0.33 23.92
N PHE A 33 -17.88 -1.48 24.32
CA PHE A 33 -16.44 -1.60 24.60
C PHE A 33 -15.55 -1.58 23.35
N ASP A 34 -16.10 -1.85 22.16
CA ASP A 34 -15.32 -1.83 20.92
C ASP A 34 -15.07 -0.41 20.43
N ASN A 35 -15.96 0.52 20.78
CA ASN A 35 -15.84 1.92 20.40
C ASN A 35 -15.20 2.72 21.54
N ALA A 36 -13.97 3.23 21.33
CA ALA A 36 -13.27 4.09 22.29
C ALA A 36 -14.08 5.30 22.79
N ARG A 37 -15.13 5.68 22.04
CA ARG A 37 -16.05 6.78 22.35
C ARG A 37 -17.04 6.45 23.47
N ALA A 38 -17.24 5.18 23.82
CA ALA A 38 -18.12 4.80 24.92
C ALA A 38 -17.51 5.09 26.30
N SER A 39 -16.19 5.33 26.37
CA SER A 39 -15.56 5.82 27.59
C SER A 39 -15.79 7.32 27.74
N PHE A 40 -16.30 7.73 28.91
CA PHE A 40 -16.54 9.11 29.32
C PHE A 40 -15.33 10.06 29.16
N ALA A 41 -14.14 9.53 28.91
CA ALA A 41 -12.87 10.24 28.77
C ALA A 41 -12.76 11.20 27.56
N LYS A 42 -13.72 11.21 26.61
CA LYS A 42 -13.65 12.06 25.41
C LYS A 42 -14.86 12.97 25.18
N LYS A 43 -15.73 13.14 26.18
CA LYS A 43 -16.75 14.19 26.09
C LYS A 43 -16.04 15.55 26.05
N ALA A 44 -16.43 16.41 25.12
CA ALA A 44 -15.90 17.77 25.08
C ALA A 44 -16.16 18.44 26.43
N LYS A 45 -15.13 19.06 27.02
CA LYS A 45 -15.25 19.75 28.31
C LYS A 45 -16.25 20.92 28.22
N PHE A 46 -16.28 21.59 27.07
CA PHE A 46 -17.21 22.67 26.75
C PHE A 46 -17.93 22.37 25.44
N GLU A 47 -19.22 22.70 25.41
CA GLU A 47 -20.04 22.58 24.21
C GLU A 47 -19.87 23.85 23.37
N VAL A 48 -19.46 23.67 22.11
CA VAL A 48 -19.30 24.78 21.15
C VAL A 48 -20.38 24.62 20.10
N HIS A 49 -21.41 25.46 20.14
CA HIS A 49 -22.65 25.31 19.36
C HIS A 49 -22.46 25.41 17.84
N ASN A 50 -21.31 25.88 17.35
CA ASN A 50 -21.00 26.02 15.91
C ASN A 50 -20.01 24.97 15.38
N ARG A 51 -19.63 23.97 16.19
CA ARG A 51 -18.79 22.86 15.74
C ARG A 51 -19.56 21.56 15.86
N ASN A 52 -19.80 20.93 14.72
CA ASN A 52 -20.22 19.55 14.69
C ASN A 52 -19.06 18.69 15.21
N ASN A 53 -19.04 18.43 16.53
CA ASN A 53 -18.10 17.53 17.21
C ASN A 53 -18.35 16.04 16.86
N ILE A 54 -18.98 15.80 15.72
CA ILE A 54 -19.08 14.52 15.06
C ILE A 54 -17.74 14.27 14.37
N SER A 55 -16.70 13.98 15.17
CA SER A 55 -15.56 13.24 14.63
C SER A 55 -16.12 11.87 14.17
N LYS A 56 -16.42 11.77 12.88
CA LYS A 56 -16.96 10.57 12.22
C LYS A 56 -15.91 9.48 12.08
N SER A 57 -15.23 9.12 13.16
CA SER A 57 -14.38 7.95 13.12
C SER A 57 -14.70 7.05 14.30
N ASN A 58 -15.38 5.96 13.99
CA ASN A 58 -15.54 4.76 14.81
C ASN A 58 -14.18 4.06 15.00
N THR A 59 -13.10 4.81 15.20
CA THR A 59 -11.75 4.30 15.39
C THR A 59 -11.57 3.97 16.86
N GLY A 60 -12.15 2.84 17.26
CA GLY A 60 -11.90 2.21 18.56
C GLY A 60 -10.55 1.49 18.61
N PRO A 61 -10.04 1.15 19.81
CA PRO A 61 -8.79 0.38 19.95
C PRO A 61 -8.85 -0.95 19.19
N SER A 62 -10.01 -1.61 19.16
CA SER A 62 -10.24 -2.84 18.40
C SER A 62 -10.00 -2.65 16.91
N THR A 63 -10.55 -1.57 16.32
CA THR A 63 -10.35 -1.25 14.90
C THR A 63 -8.91 -0.89 14.57
N ALA A 64 -8.21 -0.21 15.48
CA ALA A 64 -6.79 0.13 15.30
C ALA A 64 -5.90 -1.11 15.41
N LEU A 65 -6.17 -1.99 16.37
CA LEU A 65 -5.50 -3.28 16.53
C LEU A 65 -5.73 -4.17 15.31
N GLN A 66 -6.98 -4.29 14.86
CA GLN A 66 -7.32 -5.07 13.67
C GLN A 66 -6.58 -4.53 12.44
N ARG A 67 -6.58 -3.22 12.21
CA ARG A 67 -5.83 -2.58 11.12
C ARG A 67 -4.33 -2.88 11.20
N SER A 68 -3.75 -2.85 12.41
CA SER A 68 -2.34 -3.18 12.64
C SER A 68 -2.03 -4.64 12.32
N LEU A 69 -2.88 -5.56 12.78
CA LEU A 69 -2.75 -7.00 12.50
C LEU A 69 -2.90 -7.30 11.00
N GLU A 70 -3.85 -6.66 10.32
CA GLU A 70 -4.03 -6.80 8.88
C GLU A 70 -2.82 -6.29 8.09
N SER A 71 -2.27 -5.14 8.49
CA SER A 71 -1.04 -4.59 7.90
C SER A 71 0.14 -5.54 8.07
N ARG A 72 0.34 -6.07 9.29
CA ARG A 72 1.39 -7.07 9.58
C ARG A 72 1.16 -8.34 8.78
N LYS A 73 -0.07 -8.85 8.70
CA LYS A 73 -0.42 -10.06 7.94
C LYS A 73 -0.13 -9.91 6.45
N LYS A 74 -0.26 -8.71 5.88
CA LYS A 74 0.11 -8.43 4.49
C LYS A 74 1.63 -8.32 4.35
N GLY A 75 2.26 -7.40 5.08
CA GLY A 75 3.69 -7.12 4.95
C GLY A 75 4.61 -8.27 5.38
N LEU A 76 4.45 -8.77 6.61
CA LEU A 76 5.32 -9.82 7.16
C LEU A 76 5.20 -11.13 6.36
N LYS A 77 3.98 -11.49 5.93
CA LYS A 77 3.74 -12.68 5.12
C LYS A 77 4.49 -12.60 3.79
N GLU A 78 4.46 -11.44 3.12
CA GLU A 78 5.19 -11.23 1.88
C GLU A 78 6.71 -11.26 2.09
N MET A 79 7.21 -10.64 3.17
CA MET A 79 8.63 -10.66 3.51
C MET A 79 9.15 -12.08 3.78
N LEU A 80 8.44 -12.87 4.60
CA LEU A 80 8.81 -14.26 4.90
C LEU A 80 8.79 -15.15 3.65
N LYS A 81 7.83 -14.92 2.74
CA LYS A 81 7.79 -15.61 1.44
C LYS A 81 8.99 -15.26 0.57
N LYS A 82 9.40 -13.99 0.54
CA LYS A 82 10.56 -13.53 -0.23
C LYS A 82 11.88 -14.02 0.36
N GLN A 83 12.01 -14.10 1.69
CA GLN A 83 13.24 -14.54 2.35
C GLN A 83 13.69 -15.95 1.91
N LYS A 84 12.73 -16.86 1.64
CA LYS A 84 13.03 -18.24 1.23
C LYS A 84 13.29 -18.41 -0.26
N ASN A 85 13.08 -17.37 -1.07
CA ASN A 85 13.15 -17.44 -2.53
C ASN A 85 14.22 -16.48 -3.06
N PRO A 86 15.32 -16.97 -3.68
CA PRO A 86 16.35 -16.09 -4.23
C PRO A 86 15.91 -15.39 -5.52
N GLY A 87 14.90 -15.92 -6.22
CA GLY A 87 14.37 -15.36 -7.45
C GLY A 87 13.43 -14.18 -7.23
N SER A 88 13.55 -13.16 -8.08
CA SER A 88 12.57 -12.06 -8.16
C SER A 88 11.95 -12.02 -9.56
N PHE A 89 10.62 -11.87 -9.64
CA PHE A 89 9.94 -11.60 -10.89
C PHE A 89 9.95 -10.08 -11.14
N VAL A 90 10.68 -9.64 -12.15
CA VAL A 90 10.74 -8.22 -12.55
C VAL A 90 9.91 -8.04 -13.83
N ASP A 91 8.74 -7.43 -13.69
CA ASP A 91 7.93 -7.07 -14.86
C ASP A 91 8.54 -5.86 -15.59
N ARG A 92 8.98 -6.09 -16.84
CA ARG A 92 9.60 -5.09 -17.71
C ARG A 92 8.66 -4.58 -18.80
N ARG A 93 7.38 -4.98 -18.76
CA ARG A 93 6.36 -4.52 -19.71
C ARG A 93 6.12 -3.03 -19.56
N ILE A 94 5.85 -2.38 -20.69
CA ILE A 94 5.60 -0.94 -20.75
C ILE A 94 4.20 -0.67 -20.18
N GLY A 95 4.10 0.25 -19.23
CA GLY A 95 2.82 0.70 -18.65
C GLY A 95 2.21 -0.20 -17.58
N GLU A 96 2.88 -1.30 -17.18
CA GLU A 96 2.38 -2.22 -16.13
C GLU A 96 3.08 -2.07 -14.77
N LYS A 97 4.05 -1.16 -14.64
CA LYS A 97 4.81 -0.98 -13.40
C LYS A 97 3.91 -0.34 -12.32
N PRO A 98 3.80 -0.94 -11.12
CA PRO A 98 3.04 -0.34 -10.04
C PRO A 98 3.69 0.98 -9.61
N GLY A 99 2.94 2.08 -9.74
CA GLY A 99 3.36 3.42 -9.31
C GLY A 99 3.53 4.47 -10.42
N THR A 100 3.66 4.08 -11.68
CA THR A 100 3.77 5.02 -12.82
C THR A 100 2.42 5.41 -13.44
N GLY A 101 1.31 5.09 -12.77
CA GLY A 101 -0.04 5.27 -13.32
C GLY A 101 -0.35 4.26 -14.43
N ILE A 102 -1.62 3.95 -14.62
CA ILE A 102 -2.08 3.13 -15.75
C ILE A 102 -1.92 4.01 -17.00
N MET A 103 -0.88 3.77 -17.78
CA MET A 103 -0.68 4.49 -19.05
C MET A 103 -1.90 4.28 -19.95
N SER A 104 -2.32 5.34 -20.66
CA SER A 104 -3.33 5.21 -21.71
C SER A 104 -2.85 4.25 -22.80
N GLN A 105 -3.76 3.69 -23.60
CA GLN A 105 -3.40 2.78 -24.69
C GLN A 105 -2.43 3.44 -25.67
N ASP A 106 -2.66 4.72 -25.98
CA ASP A 106 -1.83 5.50 -26.90
C ASP A 106 -0.43 5.75 -26.34
N GLU A 107 -0.34 6.08 -25.06
CA GLU A 107 0.93 6.29 -24.37
C GLU A 107 1.77 5.00 -24.31
N ARG A 108 1.11 3.85 -24.12
CA ARG A 108 1.77 2.53 -24.19
C ARG A 108 2.32 2.24 -25.58
N MET A 109 1.57 2.58 -26.62
CA MET A 109 2.01 2.42 -28.02
C MET A 109 3.19 3.36 -28.33
N LEU A 110 3.12 4.63 -27.94
CA LEU A 110 4.20 5.59 -28.13
C LEU A 110 5.48 5.15 -27.40
N ALA A 111 5.36 4.76 -26.13
CA ALA A 111 6.50 4.28 -25.35
C ALA A 111 7.11 3.00 -25.95
N ARG A 112 6.31 2.14 -26.59
CA ARG A 112 6.81 0.97 -27.33
C ARG A 112 7.63 1.38 -28.54
N VAL A 113 7.13 2.31 -29.36
CA VAL A 113 7.84 2.82 -30.54
C VAL A 113 9.14 3.50 -30.16
N VAL A 114 9.13 4.35 -29.14
CA VAL A 114 10.33 5.05 -28.65
C VAL A 114 11.37 4.04 -28.15
N ARG A 115 10.95 3.07 -27.32
CA ARG A 115 11.85 2.03 -26.79
C ARG A 115 12.43 1.17 -27.91
N GLU A 116 11.64 0.85 -28.92
CA GLU A 116 12.11 0.10 -30.09
C GLU A 116 13.15 0.91 -30.88
N ARG A 117 12.86 2.18 -31.18
CA ARG A 117 13.78 3.07 -31.89
C ARG A 117 15.11 3.21 -31.16
N VAL A 118 15.08 3.44 -29.84
CA VAL A 118 16.28 3.51 -29.00
C VAL A 118 17.05 2.18 -28.99
N ARG A 119 16.35 1.04 -28.97
CA ARG A 119 16.99 -0.28 -29.02
C ARG A 119 17.68 -0.52 -30.36
N ARG A 120 17.07 -0.07 -31.46
CA ARG A 120 17.63 -0.17 -32.81
C ARG A 120 18.83 0.77 -32.98
N SER A 121 18.71 2.04 -32.60
CA SER A 121 19.80 3.04 -32.77
C SER A 121 21.07 2.67 -32.01
N LYS A 122 20.97 2.10 -30.81
CA LYS A 122 22.12 1.60 -30.03
C LYS A 122 22.88 0.45 -30.69
N LYS A 123 22.29 -0.21 -31.69
CA LYS A 123 22.89 -1.36 -32.39
C LYS A 123 23.36 -1.01 -33.78
N THR A 124 22.80 0.01 -34.43
CA THR A 124 23.17 0.38 -35.80
C THR A 124 24.55 1.01 -35.89
N SER A 125 24.94 1.85 -34.92
CA SER A 125 26.27 2.48 -34.90
C SER A 125 27.40 1.45 -34.73
N LYS A 126 27.16 0.33 -34.03
CA LYS A 126 28.17 -0.73 -33.80
C LYS A 126 28.65 -1.48 -35.06
N PHE A 127 27.98 -1.32 -36.19
CA PHE A 127 28.32 -2.01 -37.44
C PHE A 127 28.63 -1.02 -38.58
N THR A 128 28.69 0.28 -38.30
CA THR A 128 29.03 1.29 -39.29
C THR A 128 30.55 1.45 -39.30
N LEU A 129 31.19 1.08 -40.40
CA LEU A 129 32.66 1.14 -40.57
C LEU A 129 33.17 2.58 -40.79
N ASP A 130 32.28 3.54 -41.05
CA ASP A 130 32.64 4.94 -41.31
C ASP A 130 32.81 5.78 -40.02
N ASP A 131 32.64 5.19 -38.83
CA ASP A 131 32.66 5.89 -37.53
C ASP A 131 34.01 5.70 -36.81
N ASP A 132 35.11 5.82 -37.57
CA ASP A 132 36.52 5.63 -37.13
C ASP A 132 37.04 6.74 -36.18
N GLU A 133 36.21 7.72 -35.80
CA GLU A 133 36.66 8.92 -35.07
C GLU A 133 36.30 8.95 -33.57
N GLY A 134 35.90 7.84 -32.92
CA GLY A 134 35.66 7.97 -31.47
C GLY A 134 35.27 6.81 -30.55
N ASP A 135 35.06 5.58 -31.01
CA ASP A 135 34.75 4.50 -30.06
C ASP A 135 36.01 3.72 -29.63
N ALA A 136 36.73 4.27 -28.66
CA ALA A 136 37.84 3.62 -27.93
C ALA A 136 37.41 2.36 -27.13
N GLY A 137 36.32 1.69 -27.51
CA GLY A 137 35.67 0.62 -26.75
C GLY A 137 35.44 -0.69 -27.51
N ILE A 138 35.56 -0.74 -28.84
CA ILE A 138 35.38 -1.96 -29.63
C ILE A 138 36.68 -2.28 -30.38
N THR A 139 37.66 -2.80 -29.65
CA THR A 139 38.87 -3.36 -30.25
C THR A 139 38.54 -4.68 -30.95
N LEU A 140 38.98 -4.85 -32.19
CA LEU A 140 38.79 -6.09 -32.93
C LEU A 140 39.59 -7.19 -32.21
N THR A 141 38.94 -8.29 -31.80
CA THR A 141 39.61 -9.37 -31.05
C THR A 141 39.41 -10.74 -31.70
N HIS A 142 40.44 -11.60 -31.68
CA HIS A 142 40.37 -13.01 -32.06
C HIS A 142 40.95 -13.87 -30.93
N LYS A 143 40.22 -14.93 -30.51
CA LYS A 143 40.57 -15.76 -29.33
C LYS A 143 40.84 -14.96 -28.03
N GLY A 144 40.24 -13.78 -27.89
CA GLY A 144 40.44 -12.91 -26.73
C GLY A 144 41.69 -12.03 -26.77
N GLN A 145 42.45 -12.05 -27.87
CA GLN A 145 43.55 -11.11 -28.12
C GLN A 145 43.12 -10.02 -29.08
N VAL A 146 43.63 -8.80 -28.87
CA VAL A 146 43.45 -7.68 -29.79
C VAL A 146 44.21 -7.96 -31.08
N ILE A 147 43.55 -7.71 -32.21
CA ILE A 147 44.14 -7.81 -33.54
C ILE A 147 44.82 -6.45 -33.80
N ASP A 148 46.14 -6.44 -33.85
CA ASP A 148 46.97 -5.30 -34.25
C ASP A 148 47.73 -5.62 -35.56
N GLU A 149 48.57 -4.70 -36.03
CA GLU A 149 49.37 -4.88 -37.26
C GLU A 149 50.34 -6.07 -37.19
N ASN A 150 50.62 -6.59 -35.99
CA ASN A 150 51.51 -7.73 -35.75
C ASN A 150 50.75 -9.04 -35.49
N TYR A 151 49.43 -9.06 -35.70
CA TYR A 151 48.58 -10.19 -35.39
C TYR A 151 48.78 -11.36 -36.38
N ASP A 152 49.30 -12.49 -35.90
CA ASP A 152 49.42 -13.74 -36.66
C ASP A 152 48.38 -14.77 -36.20
N SER A 153 47.48 -15.17 -37.10
CA SER A 153 46.40 -16.12 -36.83
C SER A 153 46.92 -17.57 -36.91
N LYS A 154 47.57 -18.05 -35.86
CA LYS A 154 47.89 -19.48 -35.71
C LYS A 154 46.73 -20.30 -35.12
#